data_AF-A0A973JBX9-F1
#
_entry.id   AF-A0A973JBX9-F1
#
_cell.length_a   1.000
_cell.length_b   1.000
_cell.length_c   1.000
_cell.angle_alpha   90.00
_cell.angle_beta   90.00
_cell.angle_gamma   90.00
#
_symmetry.space_group_name_H-M   'P 1'
#
loop_
_entity.id
_entity.type
_entity.pdbx_description
1 polymer ?
#
loop_
_entity_poly.entity_id
_entity_poly.type
_entity_poly.pdbx_seq_one_letter_code
_entity_poly.pdbx_strand_id
1 'polypeptide(L)'
;LGAEIESLRLALIEALALTEVSIDFMEDAADQGVAEVLPQLDTLSTRLQLLLDSYRKAKVYTEGLNVVITGKPNVGKSSLLNTLTGRKRAIVTDIPGTTRDFITDQINIRGIPVNLVDTAGIRQPQDIIEKEGIDLVWENLAGADLIIILLDGSKPLTGDDKKIFAAVSTKNYLIVINKTDLPSAWEISELIPGSRILKISAKFGTGINELKEAIVDSTGAGEEENSEMVMITNMRHKVALEKALDNIKRAKENAACTISPELTAFDLREALDSLDEITGKKIDDEILDKIFSSFCIGK
;
A
#
# COMPACT_ATOMS: atom_id res chain seq x y z
N LEU A 1 3.79 -11.05 17.21
CA LEU A 1 4.71 -11.01 16.03
C LEU A 1 5.75 -12.11 16.10
N GLY A 2 6.64 -12.10 17.09
CA GLY A 2 7.68 -13.14 17.21
C GLY A 2 7.12 -14.57 17.15
N ALA A 3 6.08 -14.87 17.93
CA ALA A 3 5.44 -16.20 17.92
C ALA A 3 4.86 -16.60 16.54
N GLU A 4 4.27 -15.65 15.81
CA GLU A 4 3.70 -15.93 14.48
C GLU A 4 4.79 -16.15 13.43
N ILE A 5 5.86 -15.35 13.46
CA ILE A 5 7.02 -15.51 12.58
C ILE A 5 7.72 -16.85 12.87
N GLU A 6 7.89 -17.22 14.13
CA GLU A 6 8.45 -18.52 14.51
C GLU A 6 7.56 -19.68 14.04
N SER A 7 6.23 -19.53 14.12
CA SER A 7 5.31 -20.54 13.59
C SER A 7 5.43 -20.70 12.06
N LEU A 8 5.55 -19.59 11.32
CA LEU A 8 5.78 -19.62 9.87
C LEU A 8 7.13 -20.25 9.51
N ARG A 9 8.17 -19.89 10.26
CA ARG A 9 9.51 -20.44 10.13
C ARG A 9 9.52 -21.96 10.31
N LEU A 10 8.89 -22.48 11.37
CA LEU A 10 8.81 -23.91 11.63
C LEU A 10 8.08 -24.68 10.52
N ALA A 11 6.99 -24.11 10.00
CA ALA A 11 6.24 -24.69 8.88
C ALA A 11 7.04 -24.66 7.56
N LEU A 12 7.86 -23.63 7.35
CA LEU A 12 8.75 -23.55 6.19
C LEU A 12 9.89 -24.57 6.26
N ILE A 13 10.46 -24.81 7.45
CA ILE A 13 11.46 -25.87 7.67
C ILE A 13 10.85 -27.25 7.40
N GLU A 14 9.59 -27.49 7.78
CA GLU A 14 8.88 -28.74 7.46
C GLU A 14 8.71 -28.94 5.95
N ALA A 15 8.27 -27.91 5.23
CA ALA A 15 8.15 -27.94 3.77
C ALA A 15 9.51 -28.20 3.08
N LEU A 16 10.56 -27.56 3.59
CA LEU A 16 11.92 -27.77 3.08
C LEU A 16 12.39 -29.20 3.32
N ALA A 17 12.21 -29.75 4.53
CA ALA A 17 12.61 -31.13 4.84
C ALA A 17 11.91 -32.16 3.93
N LEU A 18 10.62 -31.98 3.65
CA LEU A 18 9.88 -32.83 2.71
C LEU A 18 10.45 -32.74 1.28
N THR A 19 10.83 -31.54 0.86
CA THR A 19 11.44 -31.32 -0.46
C THR A 19 12.82 -31.96 -0.54
N GLU A 20 13.66 -31.82 0.49
CA GLU A 20 15.00 -32.43 0.55
C GLU A 20 14.94 -33.96 0.52
N VAL A 21 13.97 -34.56 1.24
CA VAL A 21 13.72 -36.01 1.16
C VAL A 21 13.37 -36.44 -0.27
N SER A 22 12.58 -35.63 -1.00
CA SER A 22 12.25 -35.95 -2.39
C SER A 22 13.47 -35.90 -3.33
N ILE A 23 14.50 -35.10 -3.01
CA ILE A 23 15.77 -35.02 -3.75
C ILE A 23 16.66 -36.23 -3.43
N ASP A 24 16.82 -36.55 -2.15
CA ASP A 24 17.74 -37.62 -1.72
C ASP A 24 17.25 -39.04 -2.08
N PHE A 25 15.94 -39.24 -2.25
CA PHE A 25 15.31 -40.55 -2.51
C PHE A 25 14.68 -40.67 -3.91
N MET A 26 15.17 -39.92 -4.90
CA MET A 26 14.66 -39.88 -6.29
C MET A 26 14.60 -41.25 -7.00
N GLU A 27 15.29 -42.30 -6.54
CA GLU A 27 15.25 -43.64 -7.16
C GLU A 27 14.03 -44.50 -6.77
N ASP A 28 13.34 -44.23 -5.66
CA ASP A 28 12.25 -45.08 -5.15
C ASP A 28 10.86 -44.41 -5.09
N ALA A 29 10.77 -43.08 -5.24
CA ALA A 29 9.51 -42.32 -5.10
C ALA A 29 9.42 -41.14 -6.08
N ALA A 30 9.62 -41.39 -7.38
CA ALA A 30 9.43 -40.37 -8.40
C ALA A 30 7.94 -39.95 -8.46
N ASP A 31 7.70 -38.65 -8.27
CA ASP A 31 6.47 -37.87 -8.54
C ASP A 31 5.51 -37.51 -7.38
N GLN A 32 5.59 -38.10 -6.18
CA GLN A 32 4.61 -37.78 -5.11
C GLN A 32 5.06 -36.71 -4.10
N GLY A 33 6.34 -36.63 -3.72
CA GLY A 33 6.79 -35.80 -2.60
C GLY A 33 6.63 -34.28 -2.79
N VAL A 34 6.89 -33.76 -3.99
CA VAL A 34 6.82 -32.30 -4.26
C VAL A 34 5.37 -31.80 -4.35
N ALA A 35 4.46 -32.63 -4.83
CA ALA A 35 3.03 -32.30 -4.86
C ALA A 35 2.42 -32.21 -3.44
N GLU A 36 2.94 -33.00 -2.49
CA GLU A 36 2.50 -32.99 -1.09
C GLU A 36 2.86 -31.71 -0.34
N VAL A 37 3.85 -30.96 -0.83
CA VAL A 37 4.29 -29.68 -0.23
C VAL A 37 3.40 -28.51 -0.65
N LEU A 38 2.70 -28.59 -1.80
CA LEU A 38 1.86 -27.50 -2.32
C LEU A 38 0.80 -26.96 -1.34
N PRO A 39 0.03 -27.80 -0.61
CA PRO A 39 -0.94 -27.30 0.38
C PRO A 39 -0.28 -26.53 1.54
N GLN A 40 0.94 -26.92 1.92
CA GLN A 40 1.70 -26.21 2.95
C GLN A 40 2.15 -24.84 2.45
N LEU A 41 2.62 -24.75 1.20
CA LEU A 41 3.00 -23.48 0.58
C LEU A 41 1.81 -22.53 0.40
N ASP A 42 0.63 -23.06 0.08
CA ASP A 42 -0.61 -22.27 0.00
C ASP A 42 -1.00 -21.70 1.36
N THR A 43 -0.91 -22.52 2.40
CA THR A 43 -1.19 -22.10 3.77
C THR A 43 -0.19 -21.03 4.22
N LEU A 44 1.10 -21.22 3.96
CA LEU A 44 2.16 -20.26 4.27
C LEU A 44 1.97 -18.93 3.52
N SER A 45 1.70 -18.99 2.21
CA SER A 45 1.44 -17.81 1.37
C SER A 45 0.27 -17.00 1.91
N THR A 46 -0.82 -17.67 2.28
CA THR A 46 -2.04 -17.03 2.81
C THR A 46 -1.74 -16.32 4.13
N ARG A 47 -1.04 -16.99 5.06
CA ARG A 47 -0.67 -16.40 6.36
C ARG A 47 0.28 -15.21 6.21
N LEU A 48 1.27 -15.30 5.32
CA LEU A 48 2.18 -14.18 5.02
C LEU A 48 1.45 -13.00 4.40
N GLN A 49 0.51 -13.24 3.49
CA GLN A 49 -0.31 -12.18 2.89
C GLN A 49 -1.13 -11.47 3.97
N LEU A 50 -1.77 -12.21 4.89
CA LEU A 50 -2.51 -11.64 6.01
C LEU A 50 -1.63 -10.75 6.92
N LEU A 51 -0.37 -11.15 7.18
CA LEU A 51 0.58 -10.33 7.93
C LEU A 51 1.04 -9.07 7.17
N LEU A 52 1.21 -9.17 5.85
CA LEU A 52 1.53 -8.01 5.01
C LEU A 52 0.37 -7.03 4.92
N ASP A 53 -0.87 -7.53 4.88
CA ASP A 53 -2.06 -6.71 4.89
C ASP A 53 -2.24 -6.00 6.25
N SER A 54 -1.92 -6.67 7.36
CA SER A 54 -1.88 -6.04 8.68
C SER A 54 -0.81 -4.95 8.78
N TYR A 55 0.36 -5.12 8.14
CA TYR A 55 1.37 -4.06 8.03
C TYR A 55 0.84 -2.85 7.27
N ARG A 56 0.17 -3.05 6.13
CA ARG A 56 -0.39 -1.94 5.33
C ARG A 56 -1.38 -1.13 6.16
N LYS A 57 -2.25 -1.80 6.92
CA LYS A 57 -3.20 -1.16 7.84
C LYS A 57 -2.46 -0.41 8.97
N ALA A 58 -1.48 -1.05 9.63
CA ALA A 58 -0.69 -0.40 10.68
C ALA A 58 0.05 0.86 10.19
N LYS A 59 0.65 0.81 8.99
CA LYS A 59 1.28 1.94 8.34
C LYS A 59 0.33 3.12 8.17
N VAL A 60 -0.91 2.87 7.76
CA VAL A 60 -1.93 3.92 7.62
C VAL A 60 -2.21 4.61 8.95
N TYR A 61 -2.25 3.87 10.07
CA TYR A 61 -2.45 4.46 11.40
C TYR A 61 -1.19 5.17 11.95
N THR A 62 0.02 4.72 11.60
CA THR A 62 1.28 5.30 12.12
C THR A 62 1.83 6.45 11.28
N GLU A 63 1.81 6.32 9.95
CA GLU A 63 2.37 7.30 9.00
C GLU A 63 1.30 8.19 8.35
N GLY A 64 0.04 7.75 8.36
CA GLY A 64 -1.08 8.45 7.74
C GLY A 64 -1.22 8.19 6.24
N LEU A 65 -2.33 8.68 5.68
CA LEU A 65 -2.63 8.64 4.25
C LEU A 65 -2.12 9.90 3.55
N ASN A 66 -1.38 9.74 2.46
CA ASN A 66 -0.96 10.86 1.61
C ASN A 66 -2.01 11.13 0.55
N VAL A 67 -2.71 12.26 0.68
CA VAL A 67 -3.78 12.67 -0.23
C VAL A 67 -3.36 13.91 -0.99
N VAL A 68 -3.26 13.79 -2.32
CA VAL A 68 -2.88 14.90 -3.21
C VAL A 68 -4.13 15.56 -3.77
N ILE A 69 -4.24 16.89 -3.59
CA ILE A 69 -5.33 17.67 -4.20
C ILE A 69 -4.80 18.35 -5.48
N THR A 70 -5.40 18.02 -6.61
CA THR A 70 -5.08 18.60 -7.92
C THR A 70 -6.31 19.24 -8.57
N GLY A 71 -6.07 20.14 -9.50
CA GLY A 71 -7.11 20.87 -10.22
C GLY A 71 -6.60 22.20 -10.74
N LYS A 72 -7.35 22.83 -11.64
CA LYS A 72 -6.96 24.11 -12.24
C LYS A 72 -6.81 25.25 -11.21
N PRO A 73 -6.14 26.37 -11.58
CA PRO A 73 -6.18 27.59 -10.77
C PRO A 73 -7.64 28.00 -10.48
N ASN A 74 -7.90 28.51 -9.27
CA ASN A 74 -9.20 29.05 -8.85
C ASN A 74 -10.39 28.07 -8.80
N VAL A 75 -10.19 26.75 -8.92
CA VAL A 75 -11.26 25.74 -8.70
C VAL A 75 -11.65 25.59 -7.22
N GLY A 76 -10.88 26.19 -6.31
CA GLY A 76 -11.17 26.23 -4.88
C GLY A 76 -10.35 25.27 -4.00
N LYS A 77 -9.15 24.86 -4.46
CA LYS A 77 -8.22 23.99 -3.70
C LYS A 77 -7.92 24.54 -2.30
N SER A 78 -7.48 25.79 -2.22
CA SER A 78 -7.18 26.43 -0.94
C SER A 78 -8.42 26.59 -0.05
N SER A 79 -9.61 26.80 -0.63
CA SER A 79 -10.86 26.81 0.14
C SER A 79 -11.15 25.43 0.72
N LEU A 80 -10.97 24.37 -0.07
CA LEU A 80 -11.16 22.99 0.38
C LEU A 80 -10.19 22.64 1.51
N LEU A 81 -8.90 22.94 1.36
CA LEU A 81 -7.87 22.72 2.38
C LEU A 81 -8.23 23.40 3.71
N ASN A 82 -8.54 24.70 3.67
CA ASN A 82 -8.95 25.46 4.86
C ASN A 82 -10.19 24.86 5.55
N THR A 83 -11.15 24.37 4.77
CA THR A 83 -12.38 23.79 5.31
C THR A 83 -12.12 22.39 5.89
N LEU A 84 -11.23 21.60 5.28
CA LEU A 84 -10.85 20.29 5.80
C LEU A 84 -10.06 20.37 7.12
N THR A 85 -9.15 21.34 7.24
CA THR A 85 -8.30 21.55 8.43
C THR A 85 -9.01 22.25 9.58
N GLY A 86 -10.22 22.79 9.35
CA GLY A 86 -11.05 23.39 10.39
C GLY A 86 -10.57 24.74 10.93
N ARG A 87 -9.45 25.31 10.43
CA ARG A 87 -8.96 26.67 10.76
C ARG A 87 -8.09 27.29 9.66
N LYS A 88 -8.13 28.63 9.55
CA LYS A 88 -7.02 29.44 9.02
C LYS A 88 -5.77 29.13 9.85
N ARG A 89 -4.84 28.33 9.32
CA ARG A 89 -3.53 27.96 9.92
C ARG A 89 -3.60 27.44 11.37
N ALA A 90 -3.61 26.12 11.53
CA ALA A 90 -3.26 25.48 12.79
C ALA A 90 -1.74 25.20 12.80
N ILE A 91 -1.02 26.02 13.57
CA ILE A 91 0.29 25.76 14.20
C ILE A 91 1.32 25.03 13.32
N VAL A 92 2.13 25.86 12.63
CA VAL A 92 3.47 25.46 12.16
C VAL A 92 4.31 25.20 13.41
N THR A 93 4.92 24.01 13.53
CA THR A 93 5.99 23.80 14.50
C THR A 93 7.22 24.56 14.01
N ASP A 94 7.49 25.71 14.61
CA ASP A 94 8.73 26.48 14.44
C ASP A 94 9.89 25.70 15.09
N ILE A 95 10.44 24.71 14.38
CA ILE A 95 11.78 24.19 14.67
C ILE A 95 12.73 24.84 13.66
N PRO A 96 13.53 25.83 14.04
CA PRO A 96 14.49 26.45 13.15
C PRO A 96 15.59 25.43 12.87
N GLY A 97 15.65 24.89 11.64
CA GLY A 97 16.77 24.04 11.24
C GLY A 97 16.51 22.92 10.23
N THR A 98 15.28 22.66 9.78
CA THR A 98 15.05 21.64 8.74
C THR A 98 14.73 22.27 7.39
N THR A 99 15.55 21.91 6.42
CA THR A 99 15.55 22.38 5.04
C THR A 99 14.35 21.85 4.25
N ARG A 100 13.66 22.74 3.51
CA ARG A 100 12.92 22.46 2.25
C ARG A 100 11.73 21.47 2.29
N ASP A 101 11.18 21.14 3.44
CA ASP A 101 10.05 20.21 3.51
C ASP A 101 8.70 20.87 3.17
N PHE A 102 7.91 20.15 2.39
CA PHE A 102 6.63 20.57 1.79
C PHE A 102 5.62 21.06 2.83
N ILE A 103 4.80 22.06 2.48
CA ILE A 103 3.67 22.51 3.31
C ILE A 103 2.58 21.43 3.25
N THR A 104 2.64 20.45 4.14
CA THR A 104 1.61 19.41 4.32
C THR A 104 0.71 19.79 5.48
N ASP A 105 -0.60 19.90 5.23
CA ASP A 105 -1.60 20.06 6.29
C ASP A 105 -2.09 18.66 6.72
N GLN A 106 -1.99 18.32 8.00
CA GLN A 106 -2.47 17.04 8.52
C GLN A 106 -3.87 17.19 9.14
N ILE A 107 -4.80 16.33 8.75
CA ILE A 107 -6.12 16.21 9.38
C ILE A 107 -6.31 14.80 9.96
N ASN A 108 -7.24 14.66 10.89
CA ASN A 108 -7.63 13.35 11.41
C ASN A 108 -9.03 13.01 10.91
N ILE A 109 -9.18 11.86 10.28
CA ILE A 109 -10.47 11.29 9.86
C ILE A 109 -10.60 9.91 10.50
N ARG A 110 -11.58 9.72 11.40
CA ARG A 110 -11.83 8.44 12.12
C ARG A 110 -10.60 7.84 12.82
N GLY A 111 -9.71 8.68 13.36
CA GLY A 111 -8.48 8.24 14.02
C GLY A 111 -7.30 7.99 13.06
N ILE A 112 -7.51 8.12 11.75
CA ILE A 112 -6.48 7.97 10.72
C ILE A 112 -5.88 9.35 10.41
N PRO A 113 -4.55 9.53 10.55
CA PRO A 113 -3.87 10.74 10.09
C PRO A 113 -3.95 10.83 8.56
N VAL A 114 -4.28 11.99 8.02
CA VAL A 114 -4.34 12.24 6.58
C VAL A 114 -3.49 13.47 6.27
N ASN A 115 -2.42 13.27 5.52
CA ASN A 115 -1.49 14.30 5.07
C ASN A 115 -2.01 14.86 3.74
N LEU A 116 -2.53 16.09 3.76
CA LEU A 116 -3.00 16.80 2.58
C LEU A 116 -1.83 17.53 1.92
N VAL A 117 -1.52 17.13 0.68
CA VAL A 117 -0.45 17.75 -0.11
C VAL A 117 -1.08 18.71 -1.11
N ASP A 118 -0.82 20.02 -0.95
CA ASP A 118 -1.26 21.03 -1.91
C ASP A 118 -0.27 21.16 -3.06
N THR A 119 -0.73 20.82 -4.27
CA THR A 119 0.03 21.07 -5.50
C THR A 119 0.23 22.57 -5.78
N ALA A 120 -0.61 23.44 -5.21
CA ALA A 120 -0.51 24.90 -5.38
C ALA A 120 0.30 25.63 -4.30
N GLY A 121 0.63 24.98 -3.17
CA GLY A 121 1.39 25.56 -2.07
C GLY A 121 2.91 25.64 -2.30
N ILE A 122 3.41 25.00 -3.36
CA ILE A 122 4.86 24.86 -3.64
C ILE A 122 5.41 25.98 -4.54
N ARG A 123 4.66 27.07 -4.76
CA ARG A 123 5.18 28.33 -5.35
C ARG A 123 4.68 29.50 -4.50
N GLN A 124 5.49 30.49 -4.16
CA GLN A 124 6.14 31.42 -5.09
C GLN A 124 7.51 31.89 -4.54
N PRO A 125 8.51 32.09 -5.41
CA PRO A 125 8.72 33.46 -5.87
C PRO A 125 8.20 33.66 -7.29
N GLN A 126 7.91 34.91 -7.61
CA GLN A 126 7.36 35.38 -8.87
C GLN A 126 8.11 34.83 -10.09
N ASP A 127 7.36 34.66 -11.17
CA ASP A 127 7.82 34.36 -12.53
C ASP A 127 8.39 32.95 -12.73
N ILE A 128 7.58 32.09 -13.35
CA ILE A 128 7.91 31.12 -14.42
C ILE A 128 6.65 30.27 -14.60
N ILE A 129 5.81 30.65 -15.57
CA ILE A 129 4.78 29.76 -16.13
C ILE A 129 5.54 28.78 -17.03
N GLU A 130 5.90 27.58 -16.57
CA GLU A 130 6.52 26.58 -17.46
C GLU A 130 6.64 25.18 -16.84
N LYS A 131 6.84 24.20 -17.74
CA LYS A 131 6.90 22.73 -17.58
C LYS A 131 7.34 22.17 -16.22
N GLU A 132 8.24 22.83 -15.49
CA GLU A 132 8.73 22.39 -14.18
C GLU A 132 7.64 22.32 -13.10
N GLY A 133 6.63 23.18 -13.15
CA GLY A 133 5.49 23.12 -12.21
C GLY A 133 4.60 21.91 -12.43
N ILE A 134 4.66 21.32 -13.63
CA ILE A 134 3.96 20.11 -14.01
C ILE A 134 4.78 18.90 -13.52
N ASP A 135 6.09 18.86 -13.81
CA ASP A 135 7.05 17.81 -13.37
C ASP A 135 7.07 17.59 -11.85
N LEU A 136 7.03 18.66 -11.05
CA LEU A 136 6.96 18.55 -9.59
C LEU A 136 5.60 18.02 -9.08
N VAL A 137 4.49 18.35 -9.77
CA VAL A 137 3.19 17.73 -9.48
C VAL A 137 3.26 16.23 -9.77
N TRP A 138 3.96 15.81 -10.82
CA TRP A 138 4.10 14.40 -11.20
C TRP A 138 4.94 13.58 -10.22
N GLU A 139 6.05 14.11 -9.71
CA GLU A 139 6.84 13.46 -8.66
C GLU A 139 6.00 13.23 -7.39
N ASN A 140 5.17 14.21 -7.02
CA ASN A 140 4.28 14.10 -5.85
C ASN A 140 3.11 13.12 -6.05
N LEU A 141 2.67 12.88 -7.29
CA LEU A 141 1.64 11.89 -7.57
C LEU A 141 2.14 10.45 -7.39
N ALA A 142 3.45 10.19 -7.38
CA ALA A 142 4.00 8.83 -7.28
C ALA A 142 3.81 8.21 -5.89
N GLY A 143 3.79 9.03 -4.83
CA GLY A 143 3.62 8.60 -3.44
C GLY A 143 2.22 8.82 -2.85
N ALA A 144 1.23 9.19 -3.68
CA ALA A 144 -0.13 9.48 -3.24
C ALA A 144 -0.96 8.20 -3.07
N ASP A 145 -1.56 8.02 -1.89
CA ASP A 145 -2.52 6.93 -1.62
C ASP A 145 -3.89 7.23 -2.26
N LEU A 146 -4.22 8.52 -2.41
CA LEU A 146 -5.41 9.01 -3.10
C LEU A 146 -5.17 10.35 -3.78
N ILE A 147 -5.71 10.53 -4.98
CA ILE A 147 -5.68 11.79 -5.70
C ILE A 147 -7.10 12.39 -5.78
N ILE A 148 -7.28 13.58 -5.24
CA ILE A 148 -8.53 14.35 -5.37
C ILE A 148 -8.42 15.26 -6.59
N ILE A 149 -9.26 15.02 -7.60
CA ILE A 149 -9.40 15.90 -8.76
C ILE A 149 -10.53 16.89 -8.47
N LEU A 150 -10.15 18.13 -8.15
CA LEU A 150 -11.09 19.20 -7.83
C LEU A 150 -11.48 19.99 -9.09
N LEU A 151 -12.77 19.97 -9.42
CA LEU A 151 -13.36 20.66 -10.56
C LEU A 151 -14.26 21.79 -10.12
N ASP A 152 -14.40 22.81 -10.95
CA ASP A 152 -15.37 23.89 -10.75
C ASP A 152 -16.68 23.56 -11.47
N GLY A 153 -17.75 23.27 -10.73
CA GLY A 153 -19.07 22.98 -11.31
C GLY A 153 -19.71 24.19 -11.99
N SER A 154 -19.28 25.41 -11.67
CA SER A 154 -19.86 26.66 -12.17
C SER A 154 -19.30 27.12 -13.52
N LYS A 155 -18.31 26.41 -14.07
CA LYS A 155 -17.63 26.76 -15.33
C LYS A 155 -17.53 25.55 -16.23
N PRO A 156 -17.65 25.70 -17.57
CA PRO A 156 -17.51 24.59 -18.50
C PRO A 156 -16.17 23.87 -18.35
N LEU A 157 -16.20 22.55 -18.56
CA LEU A 157 -15.00 21.75 -18.67
C LEU A 157 -14.15 22.19 -19.87
N THR A 158 -12.85 22.00 -19.72
CA THR A 158 -11.83 22.66 -20.52
C THR A 158 -10.74 21.63 -20.86
N GLY A 159 -9.96 21.88 -21.92
CA GLY A 159 -8.91 20.95 -22.34
C GLY A 159 -7.89 20.61 -21.24
N ASP A 160 -7.63 21.54 -20.32
CA ASP A 160 -6.74 21.29 -19.19
C ASP A 160 -7.33 20.34 -18.13
N ASP A 161 -8.66 20.25 -17.97
CA ASP A 161 -9.26 19.23 -17.09
C ASP A 161 -9.01 17.83 -17.67
N LYS A 162 -9.16 17.70 -19.00
CA LYS A 162 -8.90 16.45 -19.73
C LYS A 162 -7.45 15.98 -19.59
N LYS A 163 -6.48 16.91 -19.58
CA LYS A 163 -5.07 16.59 -19.32
C LYS A 163 -4.86 16.05 -17.91
N ILE A 164 -5.48 16.66 -16.90
CA ILE A 164 -5.40 16.18 -15.50
C ILE A 164 -6.06 14.80 -15.37
N PHE A 165 -7.13 14.50 -16.11
CA PHE A 165 -7.71 13.15 -16.09
C PHE A 165 -6.78 12.11 -16.71
N ALA A 166 -6.21 12.40 -17.89
CA ALA A 166 -5.27 11.50 -18.55
C ALA A 166 -4.01 11.23 -17.71
N ALA A 167 -3.62 12.21 -16.89
CA ALA A 167 -2.50 12.13 -15.96
C ALA A 167 -2.67 11.09 -14.85
N VAL A 168 -3.90 10.92 -14.37
CA VAL A 168 -4.18 10.19 -13.12
C VAL A 168 -5.04 8.95 -13.34
N SER A 169 -5.38 8.63 -14.60
CA SER A 169 -6.31 7.56 -14.96
C SER A 169 -5.89 6.16 -14.51
N THR A 170 -4.60 5.93 -14.26
CA THR A 170 -4.05 4.65 -13.78
C THR A 170 -3.88 4.59 -12.26
N LYS A 171 -4.22 5.67 -11.54
CA LYS A 171 -4.02 5.80 -10.09
C LYS A 171 -5.36 5.77 -9.35
N ASN A 172 -5.31 5.64 -8.03
CA ASN A 172 -6.50 5.78 -7.19
C ASN A 172 -6.92 7.25 -7.12
N TYR A 173 -8.08 7.60 -7.69
CA TYR A 173 -8.56 8.97 -7.73
C TYR A 173 -10.03 9.12 -7.34
N LEU A 174 -10.37 10.29 -6.80
CA LEU A 174 -11.71 10.73 -6.46
C LEU A 174 -11.99 12.06 -7.17
N ILE A 175 -13.08 12.13 -7.92
CA ILE A 175 -13.52 13.38 -8.55
C ILE A 175 -14.38 14.16 -7.57
N VAL A 176 -14.05 15.43 -7.36
CA VAL A 176 -14.79 16.32 -6.47
C VAL A 176 -15.21 17.56 -7.25
N ILE A 177 -16.52 17.75 -7.41
CA ILE A 177 -17.13 18.91 -8.05
C ILE A 177 -17.38 19.96 -6.97
N ASN A 178 -16.63 21.05 -7.02
CA ASN A 178 -16.72 22.16 -6.09
C ASN A 178 -17.65 23.27 -6.60
N LYS A 179 -18.00 24.19 -5.70
CA LYS A 179 -18.85 25.36 -5.95
C LYS A 179 -20.28 25.03 -6.32
N THR A 180 -20.85 23.99 -5.70
CA THR A 180 -22.25 23.59 -5.88
C THR A 180 -23.25 24.62 -5.35
N ASP A 181 -22.77 25.67 -4.67
CA ASP A 181 -23.53 26.87 -4.32
C ASP A 181 -23.84 27.78 -5.52
N LEU A 182 -23.21 27.54 -6.68
CA LEU A 182 -23.42 28.27 -7.92
C LEU A 182 -24.17 27.41 -8.95
N PRO A 183 -24.82 28.03 -9.97
CA PRO A 183 -25.44 27.29 -11.07
C PRO A 183 -24.44 26.39 -11.80
N SER A 184 -24.84 25.16 -12.11
CA SER A 184 -24.01 24.21 -12.86
C SER A 184 -23.84 24.65 -14.31
N ALA A 185 -22.61 24.58 -14.83
CA ALA A 185 -22.30 24.90 -16.22
C ALA A 185 -22.14 23.67 -17.12
N TRP A 186 -22.15 22.47 -16.53
CA TRP A 186 -21.96 21.18 -17.21
C TRP A 186 -22.61 20.05 -16.38
N GLU A 187 -22.78 18.88 -17.00
CA GLU A 187 -23.41 17.72 -16.37
C GLU A 187 -22.41 16.58 -16.10
N ILE A 188 -22.71 15.76 -15.09
CA ILE A 188 -21.83 14.64 -14.67
C ILE A 188 -21.58 13.65 -15.82
N SER A 189 -22.53 13.51 -16.75
CA SER A 189 -22.40 12.67 -17.94
C SER A 189 -21.24 13.04 -18.86
N GLU A 190 -20.67 14.24 -18.70
CA GLU A 190 -19.48 14.70 -19.42
C GLU A 190 -18.16 14.17 -18.80
N LEU A 191 -18.23 13.52 -17.64
CA LEU A 191 -17.10 12.90 -16.94
C LEU A 191 -16.93 11.42 -17.33
N ILE A 192 -15.84 10.81 -16.86
CA ILE A 192 -15.52 9.40 -17.11
C ILE A 192 -16.58 8.50 -16.42
N PRO A 193 -17.25 7.62 -17.18
CA PRO A 193 -18.20 6.66 -16.60
C PRO A 193 -17.54 5.75 -15.57
N GLY A 194 -18.19 5.55 -14.43
CA GLY A 194 -17.71 4.66 -13.36
C GLY A 194 -16.75 5.32 -12.35
N SER A 195 -16.34 6.57 -12.55
CA SER A 195 -15.57 7.30 -11.53
C SER A 195 -16.41 7.59 -10.29
N ARG A 196 -15.81 7.50 -9.10
CA ARG A 196 -16.42 7.99 -7.85
C ARG A 196 -16.42 9.52 -7.88
N ILE A 197 -17.61 10.12 -7.76
CA ILE A 197 -17.82 11.56 -7.89
C ILE A 197 -18.55 12.10 -6.66
N LEU A 198 -18.03 13.16 -6.07
CA LEU A 198 -18.68 13.90 -4.99
C LEU A 198 -18.95 15.35 -5.38
N LYS A 199 -20.00 15.92 -4.80
CA LYS A 199 -20.40 17.32 -4.97
C LYS A 199 -20.23 18.04 -3.65
N ILE A 200 -19.50 19.15 -3.64
CA ILE A 200 -19.23 19.94 -2.45
C ILE A 200 -19.37 21.44 -2.72
N SER A 201 -19.60 22.19 -1.63
CA SER A 201 -19.24 23.61 -1.59
C SER A 201 -18.17 23.79 -0.51
N ALA A 202 -16.91 23.88 -0.94
CA ALA A 202 -15.80 24.13 -0.04
C ALA A 202 -15.96 25.43 0.75
N LYS A 203 -16.63 26.43 0.18
CA LYS A 203 -16.88 27.73 0.82
C LYS A 203 -17.86 27.63 1.99
N PHE A 204 -18.91 26.83 1.83
CA PHE A 204 -19.99 26.71 2.83
C PHE A 204 -19.89 25.45 3.68
N GLY A 205 -18.94 24.56 3.40
CA GLY A 205 -18.75 23.31 4.14
C GLY A 205 -19.70 22.18 3.72
N THR A 206 -20.57 22.40 2.74
CA THR A 206 -21.50 21.39 2.23
C THR A 206 -20.74 20.24 1.56
N GLY A 207 -21.06 18.99 1.90
CA GLY A 207 -20.44 17.81 1.30
C GLY A 207 -19.07 17.44 1.86
N ILE A 208 -18.57 18.18 2.86
CA ILE A 208 -17.20 17.99 3.38
C ILE A 208 -17.09 16.75 4.26
N ASN A 209 -18.13 16.40 5.02
CA ASN A 209 -18.11 15.18 5.82
C ASN A 209 -18.16 13.95 4.91
N GLU A 210 -18.99 13.98 3.88
CA GLU A 210 -19.07 12.94 2.85
C GLU A 210 -17.74 12.80 2.10
N LEU A 211 -17.04 13.89 1.85
CA LEU A 211 -15.69 13.87 1.30
C LEU A 211 -14.69 13.22 2.26
N LYS A 212 -14.75 13.53 3.56
CA LYS A 212 -13.87 12.90 4.56
C LYS A 212 -14.06 11.39 4.62
N GLU A 213 -15.30 10.93 4.66
CA GLU A 213 -15.60 9.49 4.61
C GLU A 213 -15.10 8.85 3.32
N ALA A 214 -15.34 9.48 2.17
CA ALA A 214 -14.88 8.96 0.90
C ALA A 214 -13.34 8.89 0.77
N ILE A 215 -12.58 9.77 1.43
CA ILE A 215 -11.12 9.69 1.47
C ILE A 215 -10.67 8.39 2.16
N VAL A 216 -11.26 8.07 3.31
CA VAL A 216 -10.91 6.86 4.06
C VAL A 216 -11.38 5.59 3.33
N ASP A 217 -12.62 5.59 2.83
CA ASP A 217 -13.16 4.45 2.08
C ASP A 217 -12.33 4.13 0.83
N SER A 218 -11.92 5.16 0.08
CA SER A 218 -11.21 4.97 -1.20
C SER A 218 -9.80 4.43 -1.00
N THR A 219 -9.27 4.44 0.22
CA THR A 219 -7.95 3.89 0.54
C THR A 219 -8.02 2.50 1.19
N GLY A 220 -9.23 1.97 1.42
CA GLY A 220 -9.43 0.69 2.13
C GLY A 220 -9.10 0.73 3.63
N ALA A 221 -8.83 1.93 4.16
CA ALA A 221 -8.46 2.12 5.57
C ALA A 221 -9.67 2.09 6.51
N GLY A 222 -10.89 2.14 5.98
CA GLY A 222 -12.14 2.18 6.74
C GLY A 222 -12.73 0.82 7.14
N GLU A 223 -12.08 -0.29 6.78
CA GLU A 223 -12.53 -1.63 7.17
C GLU A 223 -12.28 -1.87 8.67
N GLU A 224 -13.31 -1.62 9.48
CA GLU A 224 -13.41 -2.10 10.86
C GLU A 224 -13.55 -3.61 10.85
N GLU A 225 -12.42 -4.33 10.96
CA GLU A 225 -12.45 -5.71 11.44
C GLU A 225 -11.67 -5.84 12.75
N ASN A 226 -12.47 -5.99 13.80
CA ASN A 226 -12.12 -6.55 15.08
C ASN A 226 -11.33 -7.84 14.87
N SER A 227 -10.03 -7.82 15.13
CA SER A 227 -9.25 -8.99 15.52
C SER A 227 -7.93 -8.50 16.08
N GLU A 228 -7.39 -9.26 17.02
CA GLU A 228 -6.08 -9.12 17.66
C GLU A 228 -4.94 -9.27 16.62
N MET A 229 -4.97 -8.48 15.55
CA MET A 229 -3.98 -8.53 14.49
C MET A 229 -2.69 -7.96 15.04
N VAL A 230 -1.66 -8.79 14.98
CA VAL A 230 -0.30 -8.38 15.24
C VAL A 230 0.06 -7.25 14.26
N MET A 231 0.14 -6.03 14.77
CA MET A 231 0.57 -4.87 13.99
C MET A 231 2.08 -4.91 13.80
N ILE A 232 2.51 -4.89 12.54
CA ILE A 232 3.91 -4.78 12.15
C ILE A 232 4.15 -3.35 11.68
N THR A 233 5.08 -2.64 12.30
CA THR A 233 5.36 -1.22 12.02
C THR A 233 6.74 -0.97 11.41
N ASN A 234 7.58 -2.01 11.27
CA ASN A 234 8.96 -1.88 10.80
C ASN A 234 9.09 -2.20 9.31
N MET A 235 9.48 -1.21 8.49
CA MET A 235 9.69 -1.36 7.04
C MET A 235 10.67 -2.49 6.70
N ARG A 236 11.69 -2.74 7.55
CA ARG A 236 12.64 -3.84 7.35
C ARG A 236 11.93 -5.20 7.42
N HIS A 237 11.01 -5.36 8.36
CA HIS A 237 10.25 -6.61 8.51
C HIS A 237 9.29 -6.78 7.33
N LYS A 238 8.70 -5.69 6.82
CA LYS A 238 7.88 -5.74 5.59
C LYS A 238 8.70 -6.25 4.41
N VAL A 239 9.87 -5.66 4.14
CA VAL A 239 10.72 -6.07 3.00
C VAL A 239 11.08 -7.55 3.11
N ALA A 240 11.45 -8.00 4.29
CA ALA A 240 11.73 -9.41 4.57
C ALA A 240 10.50 -10.32 4.32
N LEU A 241 9.31 -9.93 4.77
CA LEU A 241 8.07 -10.67 4.52
C LEU A 241 7.67 -10.68 3.03
N GLU A 242 7.87 -9.58 2.31
CA GLU A 242 7.62 -9.49 0.86
C GLU A 242 8.56 -10.42 0.08
N LYS A 243 9.86 -10.43 0.43
CA LYS A 243 10.83 -11.37 -0.13
C LYS A 243 10.47 -12.82 0.16
N ALA A 244 10.10 -13.14 1.41
CA ALA A 244 9.69 -14.49 1.79
C ALA A 244 8.47 -14.96 0.98
N LEU A 245 7.46 -14.10 0.82
CA LEU A 245 6.27 -14.41 0.03
C LEU A 245 6.59 -14.59 -1.46
N ASP A 246 7.47 -13.77 -2.03
CA ASP A 246 7.90 -13.91 -3.43
C ASP A 246 8.62 -15.24 -3.68
N ASN A 247 9.57 -15.59 -2.79
CA ASN A 247 10.27 -16.87 -2.82
C ASN A 247 9.29 -18.06 -2.69
N ILE A 248 8.31 -18.01 -1.78
CA ILE A 248 7.31 -19.09 -1.64
C ILE A 248 6.43 -19.22 -2.89
N LYS A 249 6.09 -18.11 -3.56
CA LYS A 249 5.35 -18.16 -4.84
C LYS A 249 6.18 -18.84 -5.93
N ARG A 250 7.47 -18.50 -6.04
CA ARG A 250 8.40 -19.19 -6.96
C ARG A 250 8.55 -20.67 -6.64
N ALA A 251 8.70 -21.02 -5.36
CA ALA A 251 8.74 -22.42 -4.92
C ALA A 251 7.48 -23.19 -5.32
N LYS A 252 6.30 -22.57 -5.20
CA LYS A 252 5.02 -23.15 -5.61
C LYS A 252 4.93 -23.36 -7.12
N GLU A 253 5.36 -22.38 -7.92
CA GLU A 253 5.41 -22.52 -9.38
C GLU A 253 6.34 -23.67 -9.79
N ASN A 254 7.54 -23.73 -9.19
CA ASN A 254 8.52 -24.80 -9.44
C ASN A 254 7.98 -26.19 -9.04
N ALA A 255 7.28 -26.27 -7.90
CA ALA A 255 6.66 -27.50 -7.43
C ALA A 255 5.49 -27.96 -8.32
N ALA A 256 4.66 -27.03 -8.79
CA ALA A 256 3.50 -27.33 -9.63
C ALA A 256 3.88 -27.80 -11.04
N CYS A 257 4.97 -27.26 -11.60
CA CYS A 257 5.43 -27.62 -12.93
C CYS A 257 6.38 -28.84 -12.94
N THR A 258 6.64 -29.48 -11.79
CA THR A 258 7.53 -30.65 -11.65
C THR A 258 8.93 -30.41 -12.24
N ILE A 259 9.37 -29.14 -12.30
CA ILE A 259 10.55 -28.73 -13.08
C ILE A 259 11.84 -29.19 -12.41
N SER A 260 11.98 -28.93 -11.11
CA SER A 260 13.13 -29.39 -10.32
C SER A 260 12.83 -29.24 -8.83
N PRO A 261 12.83 -30.35 -8.06
CA PRO A 261 12.74 -30.31 -6.60
C PRO A 261 13.88 -29.48 -5.97
N GLU A 262 15.05 -29.43 -6.60
CA GLU A 262 16.20 -28.62 -6.15
C GLU A 262 15.91 -27.12 -6.23
N LEU A 263 15.20 -26.66 -7.27
CA LEU A 263 14.79 -25.26 -7.40
C LEU A 263 13.74 -24.90 -6.35
N THR A 264 12.79 -25.81 -6.09
CA THR A 264 11.83 -25.64 -4.99
C THR A 264 12.56 -25.54 -3.65
N ALA A 265 13.51 -26.43 -3.35
CA ALA A 265 14.28 -26.38 -2.11
C ALA A 265 15.10 -25.08 -1.98
N PHE A 266 15.71 -24.62 -3.08
CA PHE A 266 16.44 -23.35 -3.13
C PHE A 266 15.54 -22.16 -2.77
N ASP A 267 14.38 -22.01 -3.42
CA ASP A 267 13.46 -20.91 -3.11
C ASP A 267 12.92 -20.98 -1.68
N LEU A 268 12.69 -22.19 -1.13
CA LEU A 268 12.27 -22.36 0.27
C LEU A 268 13.37 -21.95 1.27
N ARG A 269 14.64 -22.20 0.95
CA ARG A 269 15.78 -21.71 1.73
C ARG A 269 15.82 -20.18 1.70
N GLU A 270 15.75 -19.56 0.52
CA GLU A 270 15.73 -18.10 0.39
C GLU A 270 14.54 -17.43 1.13
N ALA A 271 13.38 -18.09 1.16
CA ALA A 271 12.25 -17.64 1.95
C ALA A 271 12.54 -17.70 3.47
N LEU A 272 13.23 -18.75 3.92
CA LEU A 272 13.58 -18.95 5.33
C LEU A 272 14.63 -17.94 5.79
N ASP A 273 15.68 -17.72 5.00
CA ASP A 273 16.68 -16.67 5.21
C ASP A 273 16.01 -15.30 5.40
N SER A 274 15.03 -15.00 4.56
CA SER A 274 14.27 -13.75 4.65
C SER A 274 13.49 -13.63 5.97
N LEU A 275 12.91 -14.71 6.49
CA LEU A 275 12.24 -14.70 7.80
C LEU A 275 13.23 -14.62 8.96
N ASP A 276 14.40 -15.21 8.81
CA ASP A 276 15.49 -15.20 9.79
C ASP A 276 16.12 -13.80 9.96
N GLU A 277 16.13 -12.98 8.90
CA GLU A 277 16.46 -11.54 9.01
C GLU A 277 15.57 -10.80 10.02
N ILE A 278 14.34 -11.28 10.24
CA ILE A 278 13.38 -10.66 11.17
C ILE A 278 13.60 -11.14 12.61
N THR A 279 13.88 -12.43 12.80
CA THR A 279 14.09 -13.04 14.13
C THR A 279 15.52 -12.83 14.65
N GLY A 280 16.47 -12.55 13.76
CA GLY A 280 17.90 -12.48 14.06
C GLY A 280 18.53 -13.86 14.31
N LYS A 281 17.82 -14.94 13.99
CA LYS A 281 18.31 -16.32 14.08
C LYS A 281 19.08 -16.69 12.82
N LYS A 282 19.90 -17.74 12.90
CA LYS A 282 20.55 -18.36 11.75
C LYS A 282 20.24 -19.85 11.68
N ILE A 283 20.31 -20.33 10.46
CA ILE A 283 19.75 -21.55 9.87
C ILE A 283 20.41 -22.84 10.34
N ASP A 284 21.70 -22.80 10.65
CA ASP A 284 22.53 -24.00 10.45
C ASP A 284 22.21 -25.17 11.40
N ASP A 285 21.84 -24.93 12.67
CA ASP A 285 21.67 -26.02 13.64
C ASP A 285 20.26 -26.65 13.64
N GLU A 286 19.20 -25.86 13.42
CA GLU A 286 17.81 -26.35 13.57
C GLU A 286 17.30 -27.13 12.35
N ILE A 287 17.80 -26.83 11.14
CA ILE A 287 17.44 -27.55 9.92
C ILE A 287 18.01 -28.97 9.96
N LEU A 288 19.28 -29.11 10.36
CA LEU A 288 19.93 -30.41 10.49
C LEU A 288 19.15 -31.31 11.46
N ASP A 289 18.82 -30.81 12.65
CA ASP A 289 18.04 -31.57 13.64
C ASP A 289 16.66 -31.99 13.10
N LYS A 290 15.98 -31.13 12.33
CA LYS A 290 14.66 -31.45 11.78
C LYS A 290 14.74 -32.44 10.61
N ILE A 291 15.72 -32.30 9.73
CA ILE A 291 16.05 -33.31 8.71
C ILE A 291 16.32 -34.64 9.42
N PHE A 292 17.28 -34.72 10.35
CA PHE A 292 17.61 -35.98 11.01
C PHE A 292 16.47 -36.59 11.86
N SER A 293 15.57 -35.78 12.42
CA SER A 293 14.41 -36.30 13.17
C SER A 293 13.25 -36.80 12.30
N SER A 294 13.09 -36.25 11.09
CA SER A 294 12.14 -36.76 10.08
C SER A 294 12.69 -37.97 9.33
N PHE A 295 14.01 -38.15 9.34
CA PHE A 295 14.69 -39.39 9.02
C PHE A 295 14.51 -40.42 10.16
N CYS A 296 13.41 -41.17 10.15
CA CYS A 296 13.38 -42.47 10.84
C CYS A 296 14.36 -43.43 10.13
N ILE A 297 15.67 -43.28 10.34
CA ILE A 297 16.65 -44.28 9.95
C ILE A 297 16.47 -45.48 10.89
N GLY A 298 15.77 -46.50 10.37
CA GLY A 298 15.81 -47.91 10.77
C GLY A 298 16.08 -48.25 12.24
N LYS A 299 15.03 -48.67 12.93
CA LYS A 299 15.12 -49.90 13.73
C LYS A 299 14.64 -51.07 12.91
#